data_AF-A0A3N9MU91-F1
#
_entry.id   AF-A0A3N9MU91-F1
#
_cell.length_a   1.000
_cell.length_b   1.000
_cell.length_c   1.000
_cell.angle_alpha   90.00
_cell.angle_beta   90.00
_cell.angle_gamma   90.00
#
_symmetry.space_group_name_H-M   'P 1'
#
loop_
_entity.id
_entity.type
_entity.pdbx_description
1 polymer ?
#
loop_
_entity_poly.entity_id
_entity_poly.type
_entity_poly.pdbx_seq_one_letter_code
_entity_poly.pdbx_strand_id
1 'polypeptide(L)'
;MGYYLRYISDDDRDININLLENALRAIDQRYIITKENPTSNVGDLVYGDELFGIIEVNTIGEDIFEEEIEELKENINDINSKNTVTVRQTLTNARTIIAIQVLFQGRSIEQTLCKIDPLWNWLFGNRKGLLQVDGEGYYEKSGLILEEP
;
A
#
# COMPACT_ATOMS: atom_id res chain seq x y z
N MET A 1 16.16 8.12 -2.31
CA MET A 1 15.41 6.86 -2.22
C MET A 1 14.13 7.18 -1.48
N GLY A 2 12.98 6.95 -2.12
CA GLY A 2 11.68 7.09 -1.45
C GLY A 2 11.41 5.84 -0.63
N TYR A 3 10.72 5.97 0.50
CA TYR A 3 10.29 4.83 1.31
C TYR A 3 8.88 4.47 0.84
N TYR A 4 8.73 3.32 0.18
CA TYR A 4 7.42 2.87 -0.31
C TYR A 4 6.80 1.82 0.60
N LEU A 5 5.49 1.93 0.69
CA LEU A 5 4.61 0.98 1.33
C LEU A 5 3.57 0.55 0.31
N ARG A 6 3.46 -0.75 0.03
CA ARG A 6 2.57 -1.29 -1.00
C ARG A 6 1.61 -2.30 -0.39
N TYR A 7 0.32 -1.99 -0.38
CA TYR A 7 -0.69 -2.99 -0.08
C TYR A 7 -1.10 -3.71 -1.37
N ILE A 8 -0.79 -4.99 -1.47
CA ILE A 8 -1.17 -5.85 -2.59
C ILE A 8 -2.45 -6.60 -2.23
N SER A 9 -3.55 -6.24 -2.88
CA SER A 9 -4.88 -6.81 -2.67
C SER A 9 -5.17 -7.91 -3.68
N ASP A 10 -5.57 -9.09 -3.19
CA ASP A 10 -6.13 -10.18 -3.99
C ASP A 10 -7.67 -10.27 -3.84
N ASP A 11 -8.28 -9.24 -3.26
CA ASP A 11 -9.73 -9.09 -3.11
C ASP A 11 -10.40 -8.71 -4.43
N ASP A 12 -11.54 -9.33 -4.75
CA ASP A 12 -12.32 -9.03 -5.96
C ASP A 12 -13.05 -7.67 -5.91
N ARG A 13 -13.10 -7.01 -4.75
CA ARG A 13 -13.76 -5.70 -4.61
C ARG A 13 -12.81 -4.57 -4.96
N ASP A 14 -13.22 -3.77 -5.95
CA ASP A 14 -12.48 -2.59 -6.39
C ASP A 14 -12.05 -1.68 -5.23
N ILE A 15 -10.82 -1.18 -5.38
CA ILE A 15 -10.23 -0.16 -4.51
C ILE A 15 -9.88 1.02 -5.41
N ASN A 16 -10.27 2.23 -5.00
CA ASN A 16 -9.94 3.47 -5.69
C ASN A 16 -9.71 4.59 -4.66
N ILE A 17 -9.13 5.70 -5.10
CA ILE A 17 -8.79 6.82 -4.21
C ILE A 17 -9.99 7.33 -3.40
N ASN A 18 -11.18 7.43 -4.00
CA ASN A 18 -12.37 7.92 -3.29
C ASN A 18 -12.77 6.98 -2.14
N LEU A 19 -12.65 5.67 -2.34
CA LEU A 19 -12.89 4.70 -1.28
C LEU A 19 -11.90 4.86 -0.13
N LEU A 20 -10.61 5.02 -0.44
CA LEU A 20 -9.55 5.17 0.56
C LEU A 20 -9.71 6.48 1.34
N GLU A 21 -10.02 7.58 0.66
CA GLU A 21 -10.30 8.86 1.33
C GLU A 21 -11.51 8.74 2.26
N ASN A 22 -12.61 8.16 1.79
CA ASN A 22 -13.81 7.97 2.61
C ASN A 22 -13.54 7.10 3.84
N ALA A 23 -12.73 6.04 3.68
CA ALA A 23 -12.31 5.18 4.77
C ALA A 23 -11.50 5.95 5.82
N LEU A 24 -10.53 6.76 5.38
CA LEU A 24 -9.71 7.59 6.27
C LEU A 24 -10.53 8.66 6.97
N ARG A 25 -11.44 9.32 6.25
CA ARG A 25 -12.32 10.36 6.80
C ARG A 25 -13.33 9.81 7.81
N ALA A 26 -13.76 8.56 7.65
CA ALA A 26 -14.58 7.89 8.66
C ALA A 26 -13.83 7.70 9.99
N ILE A 27 -12.49 7.65 9.97
CA ILE A 27 -11.64 7.57 11.16
C ILE A 27 -11.36 8.96 11.72
N ASP A 28 -10.94 9.91 10.88
CA ASP A 28 -10.68 11.30 11.24
C ASP A 28 -10.95 12.23 10.04
N GLN A 29 -11.83 13.22 10.21
CA GLN A 29 -12.25 14.13 9.13
C GLN A 29 -11.12 15.03 8.59
N ARG A 30 -9.95 15.07 9.24
CA ARG A 30 -8.77 15.82 8.78
C ARG A 30 -8.04 15.16 7.62
N TYR A 31 -8.31 13.89 7.32
CA TYR A 31 -7.72 13.23 6.16
C TYR A 31 -8.32 13.75 4.86
N ILE A 32 -7.47 14.03 3.88
CA ILE A 32 -7.85 14.41 2.52
C ILE A 32 -6.89 13.69 1.55
N ILE A 33 -7.41 13.23 0.41
CA ILE A 33 -6.57 12.80 -0.70
C ILE A 33 -6.79 13.75 -1.89
N THR A 34 -5.81 14.60 -2.13
CA THR A 34 -5.89 15.64 -3.17
C THR A 34 -5.47 15.06 -4.51
N LYS A 35 -6.36 15.09 -5.50
CA LYS A 35 -6.08 14.58 -6.85
C LYS A 35 -5.92 15.73 -7.85
N GLU A 36 -5.04 15.56 -8.83
CA GLU A 36 -4.93 16.50 -9.95
C GLU A 36 -6.23 16.59 -10.77
N ASN A 37 -6.92 15.46 -10.93
CA ASN A 37 -8.20 15.37 -11.60
C ASN A 37 -9.10 14.28 -10.97
N PRO A 38 -10.44 14.35 -11.12
CA PRO A 38 -11.35 13.43 -10.43
C PRO A 38 -11.16 11.94 -10.75
N THR A 39 -10.61 11.64 -11.93
CA THR A 39 -10.36 10.29 -12.44
C THR A 39 -8.93 9.80 -12.18
N SER A 40 -8.09 10.61 -11.53
CA SER A 40 -6.72 10.23 -11.21
C SER A 40 -6.70 9.08 -10.19
N ASN A 41 -5.85 8.08 -10.47
CA ASN A 41 -5.50 7.01 -9.54
C ASN A 41 -4.36 7.40 -8.60
N VAL A 42 -3.80 8.59 -8.76
CA VAL A 42 -2.75 9.19 -7.93
C VAL A 42 -3.29 10.40 -7.17
N GLY A 43 -2.89 10.58 -5.92
CA GLY A 43 -3.18 11.77 -5.14
C GLY A 43 -2.26 11.98 -3.93
N ASP A 44 -2.33 13.18 -3.37
CA ASP A 44 -1.57 13.60 -2.19
C ASP A 44 -2.33 13.22 -0.91
N LEU A 45 -1.75 12.37 -0.07
CA LEU A 45 -2.28 12.02 1.24
C LEU A 45 -1.96 13.13 2.26
N VAL A 46 -2.98 13.89 2.62
CA VAL A 46 -2.89 15.04 3.54
C VAL A 46 -3.63 14.73 4.83
N TYR A 47 -3.07 15.19 5.96
CA TYR A 47 -3.74 15.19 7.25
C TYR A 47 -3.65 16.57 7.89
N GLY A 48 -4.79 17.25 8.03
CA GLY A 48 -4.81 18.67 8.37
C GLY A 48 -4.22 19.49 7.23
N ASP A 49 -3.12 20.19 7.48
CA ASP A 49 -2.41 21.00 6.48
C ASP A 49 -1.06 20.38 6.06
N GLU A 50 -0.80 19.13 6.46
CA GLU A 50 0.50 18.46 6.25
C GLU A 50 0.39 17.30 5.27
N LEU A 51 1.35 17.22 4.33
CA LEU A 51 1.46 16.17 3.34
C LEU A 51 2.27 14.98 3.90
N PHE A 52 1.68 13.79 3.95
CA PHE A 52 2.31 12.58 4.50
C PHE A 52 2.80 11.60 3.43
N GLY A 53 2.28 11.68 2.22
CA GLY A 53 2.73 10.84 1.13
C GLY A 53 1.99 11.08 -0.18
N ILE A 54 2.46 10.44 -1.24
CA ILE A 54 1.75 10.33 -2.50
C ILE A 54 1.19 8.92 -2.56
N ILE A 55 -0.13 8.81 -2.70
CA ILE A 55 -0.85 7.54 -2.82
C ILE A 55 -1.21 7.28 -4.28
N GLU A 56 -1.00 6.06 -4.71
CA GLU A 56 -1.28 5.57 -6.05
C GLU A 56 -2.01 4.23 -5.98
N VAL A 57 -3.01 4.05 -6.84
CA VAL A 57 -3.82 2.84 -6.92
C VAL A 57 -3.69 2.24 -8.32
N ASN A 58 -2.90 1.19 -8.44
CA ASN A 58 -2.63 0.49 -9.69
C ASN A 58 -3.49 -0.77 -9.77
N THR A 59 -4.16 -1.00 -10.89
CA THR A 59 -5.10 -2.10 -11.09
C THR A 59 -4.64 -3.04 -12.19
N ILE A 60 -5.07 -4.30 -12.11
CA ILE A 60 -4.74 -5.33 -13.11
C ILE A 60 -5.04 -4.87 -14.54
N GLY A 61 -4.10 -5.11 -15.45
CA GLY A 61 -4.19 -4.66 -16.84
C GLY A 61 -3.61 -3.27 -17.10
N GLU A 62 -3.15 -2.54 -16.08
CA GLU A 62 -2.29 -1.36 -16.25
C GLU A 62 -0.81 -1.79 -16.28
N ASP A 63 -0.02 -1.23 -17.21
CA ASP A 63 1.39 -1.62 -17.39
C ASP A 63 2.19 -1.52 -16.08
N ILE A 64 1.99 -0.43 -15.32
CA ILE A 64 2.65 -0.21 -14.03
C ILE A 64 2.29 -1.26 -12.98
N PHE A 65 1.08 -1.80 -13.01
CA PHE A 65 0.67 -2.87 -12.10
C PHE A 65 1.42 -4.16 -12.43
N GLU A 66 1.47 -4.52 -13.72
CA GLU A 66 2.09 -5.77 -14.16
C GLU A 66 3.61 -5.74 -13.91
N GLU A 67 4.27 -4.62 -14.19
CA GLU A 67 5.69 -4.38 -13.89
C GLU A 67 5.96 -4.56 -12.39
N GLU A 68 5.21 -3.88 -11.53
CA GLU A 68 5.43 -3.92 -10.09
C GLU A 68 5.19 -5.33 -9.50
N ILE A 69 4.19 -6.06 -10.00
CA ILE A 69 3.95 -7.45 -9.60
C ILE A 69 5.09 -8.37 -10.05
N GLU A 70 5.65 -8.17 -11.24
CA GLU A 70 6.78 -8.95 -11.74
C GLU A 70 8.02 -8.71 -10.88
N GLU A 71 8.37 -7.45 -10.61
CA GLU A 71 9.49 -7.08 -9.73
C GLU A 71 9.36 -7.69 -8.33
N LEU A 72 8.16 -7.58 -7.72
CA LEU A 72 7.91 -8.16 -6.40
C LEU A 72 8.02 -9.70 -6.40
N LYS A 73 7.65 -10.37 -7.50
CA LYS A 73 7.81 -11.83 -7.63
C LYS A 73 9.28 -12.22 -7.79
N GLU A 74 10.05 -11.44 -8.52
CA GLU A 74 11.49 -11.65 -8.69
C GLU A 74 12.23 -11.55 -7.35
N ASN A 75 11.91 -10.54 -6.54
CA ASN A 75 12.55 -10.32 -5.24
C ASN A 75 12.39 -11.49 -4.26
N ILE A 76 11.32 -12.26 -4.37
CA ILE A 76 11.05 -13.42 -3.49
C ILE A 76 11.41 -14.77 -4.12
N ASN A 77 11.94 -14.79 -5.36
CA ASN A 77 12.15 -16.04 -6.09
C ASN A 77 13.16 -16.98 -5.43
N ASP A 78 14.21 -16.42 -4.82
CA ASP A 78 15.28 -17.20 -4.22
C ASP A 78 15.02 -17.57 -2.74
N ILE A 79 13.89 -17.11 -2.17
CA ILE A 79 13.58 -17.32 -0.76
C ILE A 79 12.74 -18.59 -0.60
N ASN A 80 13.35 -19.68 -0.13
CA ASN A 80 12.64 -20.93 0.12
C ASN A 80 12.09 -21.01 1.55
N SER A 81 10.90 -20.42 1.77
CA SER A 81 10.16 -20.54 3.03
C SER A 81 8.69 -20.91 2.81
N LYS A 82 8.03 -21.44 3.85
CA LYS A 82 6.57 -21.72 3.79
C LYS A 82 5.77 -20.44 3.54
N ASN A 83 6.22 -19.30 4.07
CA ASN A 83 5.55 -18.02 3.91
C ASN A 83 5.74 -17.44 2.51
N THR A 84 6.84 -17.77 1.82
CA THR A 84 7.04 -17.43 0.39
C THR A 84 5.91 -17.96 -0.48
N VAL A 85 5.37 -19.15 -0.18
CA VAL A 85 4.24 -19.72 -0.92
C VAL A 85 3.00 -18.84 -0.79
N THR A 86 2.70 -18.35 0.42
CA THR A 86 1.57 -17.44 0.68
C THR A 86 1.75 -16.11 -0.02
N VAL A 87 2.94 -15.49 0.08
CA VAL A 87 3.24 -14.22 -0.60
C VAL A 87 3.11 -14.39 -2.11
N ARG A 88 3.77 -15.41 -2.69
CA ARG A 88 3.71 -15.71 -4.13
C ARG A 88 2.29 -15.93 -4.61
N GLN A 89 1.46 -16.64 -3.84
CA GLN A 89 0.06 -16.88 -4.20
C GLN A 89 -0.74 -15.57 -4.20
N THR A 90 -0.47 -14.68 -3.25
CA THR A 90 -1.12 -13.35 -3.17
C THR A 90 -0.69 -12.47 -4.35
N LEU A 91 0.61 -12.40 -4.66
CA LEU A 91 1.13 -11.69 -5.84
C LEU A 91 0.59 -12.26 -7.16
N THR A 92 0.30 -13.56 -7.22
CA THR A 92 -0.29 -14.20 -8.42
C THR A 92 -1.76 -13.87 -8.58
N ASN A 93 -2.49 -13.71 -7.48
CA ASN A 93 -3.92 -13.39 -7.48
C ASN A 93 -4.20 -11.89 -7.32
N ALA A 94 -3.15 -11.06 -7.28
CA ALA A 94 -3.27 -9.64 -7.05
C ALA A 94 -4.17 -9.00 -8.12
N ARG A 95 -5.01 -8.06 -7.69
CA ARG A 95 -5.88 -7.27 -8.57
C ARG A 95 -5.63 -5.78 -8.45
N THR A 96 -5.11 -5.34 -7.31
CA THR A 96 -4.85 -3.94 -7.04
C THR A 96 -3.65 -3.78 -6.13
N ILE A 97 -2.79 -2.82 -6.44
CA ILE A 97 -1.71 -2.33 -5.57
C ILE A 97 -2.09 -0.93 -5.10
N ILE A 98 -2.04 -0.71 -3.79
CA ILE A 98 -2.12 0.62 -3.19
C ILE A 98 -0.71 0.96 -2.74
N ALA A 99 -0.03 1.81 -3.49
CA ALA A 99 1.32 2.27 -3.18
C ALA A 99 1.26 3.62 -2.47
N ILE A 100 2.10 3.80 -1.45
CA ILE A 100 2.36 5.09 -0.83
C ILE A 100 3.85 5.37 -0.86
N GLN A 101 4.23 6.43 -1.55
CA GLN A 101 5.54 7.06 -1.36
C GLN A 101 5.47 7.92 -0.10
N VAL A 102 6.15 7.51 0.97
CA VAL A 102 6.12 8.21 2.26
C VAL A 102 6.97 9.48 2.21
N LEU A 103 6.39 10.60 2.64
CA LEU A 103 7.04 11.91 2.68
C LEU A 103 7.23 12.37 4.13
N PHE A 104 8.46 12.22 4.63
CA PHE A 104 8.79 12.59 6.02
C PHE A 104 8.79 14.10 6.25
N GLN A 105 9.21 14.92 5.28
CA GLN A 105 9.26 16.39 5.37
C GLN A 105 9.86 16.96 6.69
N GLY A 106 10.90 16.31 7.21
CA GLY A 106 11.55 16.73 8.47
C GLY A 106 10.88 16.21 9.75
N ARG A 107 9.76 15.50 9.64
CA ARG A 107 9.17 14.72 10.74
C ARG A 107 9.96 13.44 10.97
N SER A 108 9.81 12.86 12.16
CA SER A 108 10.32 11.52 12.44
C SER A 108 9.55 10.44 11.66
N ILE A 109 10.19 9.28 11.50
CA ILE A 109 9.58 8.10 10.87
C ILE A 109 8.29 7.73 11.62
N GLU A 110 8.37 7.59 12.95
CA GLU A 110 7.24 7.23 13.81
C GLU A 110 6.05 8.19 13.68
N GLN A 111 6.30 9.50 13.68
CA GLN A 111 5.24 10.49 13.50
C GLN A 111 4.56 10.39 12.14
N THR A 112 5.32 10.08 11.09
CA THR A 112 4.81 9.97 9.72
C THR A 112 4.02 8.68 9.55
N LEU A 113 4.59 7.54 9.97
CA LEU A 113 3.95 6.24 9.85
C LEU A 113 2.67 6.15 10.69
N CYS A 114 2.64 6.73 11.89
CA CYS A 114 1.43 6.79 12.72
C CYS A 114 0.23 7.45 12.01
N LYS A 115 0.47 8.33 11.02
CA LYS A 115 -0.59 8.95 10.22
C LYS A 115 -0.98 8.15 8.98
N ILE A 116 -0.17 7.19 8.57
CA ILE A 116 -0.45 6.29 7.45
C ILE A 116 -1.09 4.98 7.96
N ASP A 117 -0.72 4.52 9.16
CA ASP A 117 -1.24 3.31 9.81
C ASP A 117 -2.77 3.15 9.77
N PRO A 118 -3.60 4.20 9.94
CA PRO A 118 -5.05 4.06 9.85
C PRO A 118 -5.52 3.49 8.51
N LEU A 119 -4.81 3.79 7.41
CA LEU A 119 -5.10 3.23 6.09
C LEU A 119 -4.83 1.72 6.06
N TRP A 120 -3.67 1.29 6.55
CA TRP A 120 -3.30 -0.13 6.58
C TRP A 120 -4.22 -0.93 7.50
N ASN A 121 -4.54 -0.39 8.67
CA ASN A 121 -5.51 -0.99 9.58
C ASN A 121 -6.88 -1.16 8.93
N TRP A 122 -7.32 -0.16 8.17
CA TRP A 122 -8.57 -0.26 7.42
C TRP A 122 -8.48 -1.31 6.30
N LEU A 123 -7.41 -1.32 5.52
CA LEU A 123 -7.19 -2.30 4.44
C LEU A 123 -7.16 -3.73 4.99
N PHE A 124 -6.34 -4.03 6.00
CA PHE A 124 -6.31 -5.34 6.65
C PHE A 124 -7.64 -5.73 7.32
N GLY A 125 -8.45 -4.75 7.73
CA GLY A 125 -9.77 -4.98 8.31
C GLY A 125 -10.87 -5.25 7.27
N ASN A 126 -10.70 -4.75 6.04
CA ASN A 126 -11.79 -4.67 5.06
C ASN A 126 -11.48 -5.32 3.71
N ARG A 127 -10.23 -5.66 3.43
CA ARG A 127 -9.75 -6.24 2.18
C ARG A 127 -8.80 -7.39 2.47
N LYS A 128 -8.75 -8.36 1.55
CA LYS A 128 -7.76 -9.43 1.58
C LYS A 128 -6.50 -8.97 0.82
N GLY A 129 -5.34 -9.24 1.40
CA GLY A 129 -4.07 -8.80 0.84
C GLY A 129 -2.93 -8.83 1.85
N LEU A 130 -1.80 -8.28 1.42
CA LEU A 130 -0.57 -8.16 2.22
C LEU A 130 0.05 -6.78 2.02
N LEU A 131 0.86 -6.34 2.98
CA LEU A 131 1.64 -5.11 2.89
C LEU A 131 3.09 -5.48 2.60
N GLN A 132 3.69 -4.92 1.57
CA GLN A 132 5.13 -4.91 1.36
C GLN A 132 5.69 -3.56 1.79
N VAL A 133 6.83 -3.60 2.48
CA VAL A 133 7.56 -2.46 3.01
C VAL A 133 8.99 -2.54 2.51
N ASP A 134 9.44 -1.49 1.81
CA ASP A 134 10.80 -1.45 1.26
C ASP A 134 11.86 -1.58 2.35
N GLY A 135 12.76 -2.55 2.17
CA GLY A 135 13.87 -2.81 3.09
C GLY A 135 13.47 -3.55 4.37
N GLU A 136 12.21 -4.00 4.48
CA GLU A 136 11.75 -4.81 5.60
C GLU A 136 11.16 -6.14 5.13
N GLY A 137 10.22 -6.11 4.18
CA GLY A 137 9.56 -7.30 3.63
C GLY A 137 8.03 -7.24 3.68
N TYR A 138 7.40 -8.40 3.88
CA TYR A 138 5.96 -8.61 3.71
C TYR A 138 5.25 -8.87 5.04
N TYR A 139 4.15 -8.17 5.24
CA TYR A 139 3.34 -8.17 6.44
C TYR A 139 1.91 -8.63 6.13
N GLU A 140 1.35 -9.42 7.04
CA GLU A 140 -0.09 -9.60 7.19
C GLU A 140 -0.58 -8.83 8.42
N LYS A 141 -1.90 -8.87 8.67
CA LYS A 141 -2.49 -8.33 9.91
C LYS A 141 -1.85 -8.89 11.19
N SER A 142 -1.30 -10.10 11.13
CA SER A 142 -0.64 -10.77 12.26
C SER A 142 0.81 -10.30 12.49
N GLY A 143 1.40 -9.55 11.56
CA GLY A 143 2.78 -9.08 11.59
C GLY A 143 3.59 -9.50 10.36
N LEU A 144 4.91 -9.39 10.49
CA LEU A 144 5.89 -9.76 9.46
C LEU A 144 5.80 -11.26 9.17
N ILE A 145 5.63 -11.63 7.90
CA ILE A 145 5.56 -13.01 7.43
C ILE A 145 6.77 -13.41 6.57
N LEU A 146 7.43 -12.46 5.92
CA LEU A 146 8.61 -12.72 5.09
C LEU A 146 9.52 -11.50 5.11
N GLU A 147 10.77 -11.66 5.51
CA GLU A 147 11.78 -10.60 5.43
C GLU A 147 12.25 -10.43 3.98
N GLU A 148 12.51 -9.19 3.59
CA GLU A 148 13.22 -8.90 2.34
C GLU A 148 14.71 -9.32 2.48
N PRO A 149 15.31 -9.91 1.44
CA PRO A 149 16.68 -10.44 1.50
C PRO A 149 17.78 -9.38 1.59
#